data_AF-A0A424S5E9-F1
#
_entry.id   AF-A0A424S5E9-F1
#
_cell.length_a   1.000
_cell.length_b   1.000
_cell.length_c   1.000
_cell.angle_alpha   90.00
_cell.angle_beta   90.00
_cell.angle_gamma   90.00
#
_symmetry.space_group_name_H-M   'P 1'
#
loop_
_entity.id
_entity.type
_entity.pdbx_description
1 polymer ?
#
loop_
_entity_poly.entity_id
_entity_poly.type
_entity_poly.pdbx_seq_one_letter_code
_entity_poly.pdbx_strand_id
1 'polypeptide(L)'
;MIYNNPFSGLSVLVSPIAMQVFVIAMIGLVVLGTIMDMIHKKNVKYFFNNAKKAKKNAKVDLTSAQRTAVILKTVAQDIATTSELGRGKRRVAHVLGMYGTIIFWVTSVFMIFSYPSSGLDTPSSLTTMWHLGAMMTCVGGYWFWFFLRVDVSAEAYPWYRIIKADLFVLALLACSTFGLAWSYTQFSNMIGLSYLFLILYITSNLVLFGGVYWSKFAHMFYKPGAAIQKNLAEADGSRDNLPPPADAPEQFGLGIKREEPKHY
;
A
#
# COMPACT_ATOMS: atom_id res chain seq x y z
N MET A 1 11.09 4.09 -24.33
CA MET A 1 10.75 4.39 -22.91
C MET A 1 10.96 3.17 -22.01
N ILE A 2 10.24 2.05 -22.20
CA ILE A 2 10.23 0.90 -21.27
C ILE A 2 11.61 0.36 -20.86
N TYR A 3 12.55 0.29 -21.81
CA TYR A 3 13.91 -0.20 -21.55
C TYR A 3 14.90 0.87 -21.08
N ASN A 4 14.48 2.14 -21.03
CA ASN A 4 15.34 3.25 -20.63
C ASN A 4 15.18 3.53 -19.12
N ASN A 5 16.29 3.75 -18.42
CA ASN A 5 16.28 4.17 -17.02
C ASN A 5 16.10 5.70 -16.94
N PRO A 6 14.93 6.20 -16.50
CA PRO A 6 14.70 7.63 -16.50
C PRO A 6 15.60 8.39 -15.50
N PHE A 7 16.04 7.75 -14.41
CA PHE A 7 16.92 8.36 -13.39
C PHE A 7 18.36 8.53 -13.88
N SER A 8 18.81 7.66 -14.77
CA SER A 8 20.14 7.76 -15.37
C SER A 8 20.28 9.06 -16.19
N GLY A 9 19.22 9.43 -16.95
CA GLY A 9 19.17 10.72 -17.65
C GLY A 9 19.06 11.93 -16.70
N LEU A 10 18.36 11.77 -15.57
CA LEU A 10 18.23 12.83 -14.55
C LEU A 10 19.57 13.21 -13.91
N SER A 11 20.55 12.29 -13.90
CA SER A 11 21.85 12.49 -13.27
C SER A 11 22.68 13.65 -13.82
N VAL A 12 22.36 14.10 -15.04
CA VAL A 12 22.95 15.27 -15.68
C VAL A 12 22.51 16.57 -14.97
N LEU A 13 21.30 16.58 -14.40
CA LEU A 13 20.73 17.73 -13.70
C LEU A 13 20.86 17.62 -12.18
N VAL A 14 20.58 16.43 -11.63
CA VAL A 14 20.53 16.18 -10.19
C VAL A 14 21.57 15.12 -9.86
N SER A 15 22.48 15.42 -8.94
CA SER A 15 23.54 14.47 -8.60
C SER A 15 22.96 13.15 -8.07
N PRO A 16 23.61 11.99 -8.35
CA PRO A 16 23.25 10.71 -7.77
C PRO A 16 23.03 10.73 -6.27
N ILE A 17 23.92 11.43 -5.55
CA ILE A 17 23.85 11.58 -4.09
C ILE A 17 22.56 12.31 -3.68
N ALA A 18 22.18 13.39 -4.38
CA ALA A 18 20.94 14.10 -4.08
C ALA A 18 19.70 13.22 -4.30
N MET A 19 19.67 12.40 -5.35
CA MET A 19 18.58 11.43 -5.58
C MET A 19 18.50 10.38 -4.45
N GLN A 20 19.64 9.86 -4.00
CA GLN A 20 19.70 8.88 -2.90
C GLN A 20 19.25 9.48 -1.56
N VAL A 21 19.73 10.68 -1.23
CA VAL A 21 19.32 11.42 -0.03
C VAL A 21 17.83 11.72 -0.07
N PHE A 22 17.27 12.06 -1.24
CA PHE A 22 15.83 12.26 -1.40
C PHE A 22 15.05 10.99 -1.06
N VAL A 23 15.48 9.82 -1.52
CA VAL A 23 14.86 8.53 -1.15
C VAL A 23 14.95 8.26 0.35
N ILE A 24 16.12 8.48 0.96
CA ILE A 24 16.31 8.30 2.41
C ILE A 24 15.41 9.25 3.21
N ALA A 25 15.29 10.50 2.78
CA ALA A 25 14.41 11.49 3.41
C ALA A 25 12.94 11.04 3.35
N MET A 26 12.48 10.50 2.21
CA MET A 26 11.13 9.95 2.09
C MET A 26 10.88 8.78 3.05
N ILE A 27 11.85 7.87 3.20
CA ILE A 27 11.77 6.78 4.19
C ILE A 27 11.66 7.36 5.61
N GLY A 28 12.46 8.38 5.92
CA GLY A 28 12.38 9.11 7.20
C GLY A 28 11.00 9.72 7.46
N LEU A 29 10.40 10.37 6.45
CA LEU A 29 9.04 10.93 6.55
C LEU A 29 7.98 9.85 6.83
N VAL A 30 8.11 8.67 6.22
CA VAL A 30 7.21 7.53 6.48
C VAL A 30 7.31 7.06 7.92
N VAL A 31 8.53 6.86 8.41
CA VAL A 31 8.76 6.41 9.79
C VAL A 31 8.21 7.43 10.79
N LEU A 32 8.56 8.71 10.61
CA LEU A 32 8.07 9.78 11.48
C LEU A 32 6.56 9.92 11.43
N GLY A 33 5.96 9.94 10.23
CA GLY A 33 4.51 10.05 10.06
C GLY A 33 3.75 8.88 10.68
N THR A 34 4.27 7.66 10.55
CA THR A 34 3.67 6.46 11.16
C THR A 34 3.76 6.49 12.68
N ILE A 35 4.92 6.88 13.24
CA ILE A 35 5.10 7.01 14.70
C ILE A 35 4.15 8.07 15.26
N MET A 36 4.08 9.24 14.64
CA MET A 36 3.17 10.31 15.06
C MET A 36 1.71 9.84 15.03
N ASP A 37 1.30 9.10 13.98
CA ASP A 37 -0.07 8.59 13.86
C ASP A 37 -0.39 7.58 14.96
N MET A 38 0.55 6.66 15.23
CA MET A 38 0.41 5.65 16.27
C MET A 38 0.33 6.26 17.68
N ILE A 39 1.08 7.34 17.94
CA ILE A 39 1.01 8.11 19.19
C ILE A 39 -0.32 8.84 19.29
N HIS A 40 -0.72 9.58 18.25
CA HIS A 40 -1.94 10.38 18.22
C HIS A 40 -3.19 9.53 18.45
N LYS A 41 -3.27 8.37 17.78
CA LYS A 41 -4.40 7.43 17.90
C LYS A 41 -4.32 6.53 19.14
N LYS A 42 -3.24 6.60 19.94
CA LYS A 42 -2.98 5.71 21.09
C LYS A 42 -2.96 4.22 20.72
N ASN A 43 -2.74 3.90 19.44
CA ASN A 43 -2.73 2.53 18.92
C ASN A 43 -1.68 1.66 19.63
N VAL A 44 -0.51 2.21 19.93
CA VAL A 44 0.57 1.49 20.62
C VAL A 44 0.12 0.96 21.97
N LYS A 45 -0.45 1.85 22.81
CA LYS A 45 -0.95 1.49 24.14
C LYS A 45 -2.04 0.43 24.04
N TYR A 46 -2.92 0.56 23.05
CA TYR A 46 -3.97 -0.43 22.78
C TYR A 46 -3.39 -1.81 22.42
N PHE A 47 -2.49 -1.90 21.43
CA PHE A 47 -1.89 -3.16 21.01
C PHE A 47 -1.11 -3.85 22.13
N PHE A 48 -0.30 -3.10 22.89
CA PHE A 48 0.42 -3.65 24.04
C PHE A 48 -0.51 -4.17 25.14
N ASN A 49 -1.55 -3.41 25.47
CA ASN A 49 -2.53 -3.85 26.46
C ASN A 49 -3.31 -5.06 25.99
N ASN A 50 -3.70 -5.08 24.71
CA ASN A 50 -4.42 -6.22 24.14
C ASN A 50 -3.54 -7.47 24.07
N ALA A 51 -2.25 -7.33 23.75
CA ALA A 51 -1.32 -8.47 23.71
C ALA A 51 -1.11 -9.05 25.12
N LYS A 52 -0.99 -8.18 26.14
CA LYS A 52 -0.94 -8.62 27.55
C LYS A 52 -2.22 -9.33 27.97
N LYS A 53 -3.38 -8.84 27.54
CA LYS A 53 -4.69 -9.42 27.86
C LYS A 53 -4.88 -10.77 27.16
N ALA A 54 -4.56 -10.87 25.87
CA ALA A 54 -4.59 -12.11 25.10
C ALA A 54 -3.70 -13.18 25.75
N LYS A 55 -2.45 -12.83 26.11
CA LYS A 55 -1.54 -13.75 26.81
C LYS A 55 -2.09 -14.26 28.15
N LYS A 56 -2.82 -13.42 28.90
CA LYS A 56 -3.44 -13.84 30.18
C LYS A 56 -4.67 -14.72 29.97
N ASN A 57 -5.38 -14.55 28.87
CA ASN A 57 -6.62 -15.26 28.56
C ASN A 57 -6.41 -16.44 27.61
N ALA A 58 -5.16 -16.74 27.24
CA ALA A 58 -4.80 -17.89 26.43
C ALA A 58 -5.29 -19.17 27.10
N LYS A 59 -6.05 -19.98 26.35
CA LYS A 59 -6.56 -21.26 26.82
C LYS A 59 -5.56 -22.38 26.57
N VAL A 60 -4.69 -22.19 25.58
CA VAL A 60 -3.65 -23.15 25.19
C VAL A 60 -2.35 -22.41 24.95
N ASP A 61 -1.25 -22.92 25.50
CA ASP A 61 0.08 -22.43 25.18
C ASP A 61 0.55 -22.98 23.83
N LEU A 62 0.55 -22.10 22.83
CA LEU A 62 1.09 -22.44 21.51
C LEU A 62 2.61 -22.66 21.58
N THR A 63 3.06 -23.78 21.02
CA THR A 63 4.49 -24.04 20.79
C THR A 63 5.08 -23.02 19.81
N SER A 64 6.40 -22.84 19.83
CA SER A 64 7.10 -21.95 18.89
C SER A 64 6.78 -22.29 17.43
N ALA A 65 6.71 -23.59 17.09
CA ALA A 65 6.37 -24.05 15.75
C ALA A 65 4.94 -23.66 15.33
N GLN A 66 3.95 -23.85 16.22
CA GLN A 66 2.56 -23.46 15.95
C GLN A 66 2.42 -21.95 15.80
N ARG A 67 3.08 -21.16 16.64
CA ARG A 67 3.09 -19.68 16.51
C ARG A 67 3.67 -19.25 15.18
N THR A 68 4.82 -19.81 14.78
CA THR A 68 5.45 -19.51 13.49
C THR A 68 4.54 -19.91 12.32
N ALA A 69 3.88 -21.07 12.39
CA ALA A 69 2.94 -21.49 11.35
C ALA A 69 1.76 -20.52 11.19
N VAL A 70 1.18 -20.06 12.30
CA VAL A 70 0.10 -19.06 12.29
C VAL A 70 0.59 -17.74 11.70
N ILE A 71 1.76 -17.24 12.12
CA ILE A 71 2.35 -16.00 11.59
C ILE A 71 2.58 -16.13 10.08
N LEU A 72 3.20 -17.22 9.62
CA LEU A 72 3.45 -17.47 8.20
C LEU A 72 2.15 -17.51 7.40
N LYS A 73 1.12 -18.19 7.92
CA LYS A 73 -0.20 -18.25 7.28
C LYS A 73 -0.83 -16.86 7.19
N THR A 74 -0.80 -16.07 8.26
CA THR A 74 -1.31 -14.69 8.26
C THR A 74 -0.58 -13.79 7.27
N VAL A 75 0.75 -13.89 7.21
CA VAL A 75 1.55 -13.12 6.24
C VAL A 75 1.23 -13.54 4.81
N ALA A 76 1.20 -14.83 4.53
CA ALA A 76 0.95 -15.35 3.19
C ALA A 76 -0.48 -15.10 2.73
N GLN A 77 -1.49 -15.33 3.57
CA GLN A 77 -2.90 -15.24 3.17
C GLN A 77 -3.46 -13.84 3.37
N ASP A 78 -3.37 -13.28 4.56
CA ASP A 78 -4.09 -12.05 4.92
C ASP A 78 -3.36 -10.80 4.44
N ILE A 79 -2.03 -10.80 4.55
CA ILE A 79 -1.23 -9.64 4.16
C ILE A 79 -0.91 -9.70 2.66
N ALA A 80 -0.29 -10.78 2.18
CA ALA A 80 0.20 -10.85 0.81
C ALA A 80 -0.92 -10.99 -0.24
N THR A 81 -2.02 -11.69 0.07
CA THR A 81 -3.14 -11.82 -0.90
C THR A 81 -4.32 -10.90 -0.61
N THR A 82 -4.26 -10.15 0.49
CA THR A 82 -5.37 -9.33 0.99
C THR A 82 -6.68 -10.11 1.03
N SER A 83 -6.62 -11.34 1.55
CA SER A 83 -7.77 -12.27 1.65
C SER A 83 -8.97 -11.63 2.37
N GLU A 84 -8.72 -10.70 3.29
CA GLU A 84 -9.73 -9.93 4.02
C GLU A 84 -10.67 -9.11 3.13
N LEU A 85 -10.27 -8.80 1.89
CA LEU A 85 -11.12 -8.09 0.92
C LEU A 85 -12.08 -9.02 0.17
N GLY A 86 -12.25 -10.27 0.59
CA GLY A 86 -13.20 -11.21 -0.01
C GLY A 86 -12.77 -11.73 -1.38
N ARG A 87 -13.74 -12.16 -2.19
CA ARG A 87 -13.53 -12.58 -3.59
C ARG A 87 -14.31 -11.61 -4.46
N GLY A 88 -13.60 -10.78 -5.23
CA GLY A 88 -14.29 -9.85 -6.12
C GLY A 88 -13.36 -8.85 -6.81
N LYS A 89 -13.98 -7.96 -7.60
CA LYS A 89 -13.30 -6.91 -8.38
C LYS A 89 -12.43 -6.01 -7.50
N ARG A 90 -12.88 -5.73 -6.26
CA ARG A 90 -12.16 -4.91 -5.28
C ARG A 90 -10.83 -5.51 -4.87
N ARG A 91 -10.79 -6.82 -4.61
CA ARG A 91 -9.54 -7.51 -4.28
C ARG A 91 -8.58 -7.51 -5.46
N VAL A 92 -9.07 -7.77 -6.67
CA VAL A 92 -8.22 -7.75 -7.88
C VAL A 92 -7.59 -6.37 -8.09
N ALA A 93 -8.39 -5.30 -8.05
CA ALA A 93 -7.90 -3.93 -8.18
C ALA A 93 -6.90 -3.57 -7.08
N HIS A 94 -7.16 -4.00 -5.83
CA HIS A 94 -6.27 -3.77 -4.71
C HIS A 94 -4.94 -4.50 -4.84
N VAL A 95 -4.95 -5.80 -5.15
CA VAL A 95 -3.75 -6.62 -5.33
C VAL A 95 -2.91 -6.08 -6.49
N LEU A 96 -3.55 -5.71 -7.60
CA LEU A 96 -2.89 -5.11 -8.75
C LEU A 96 -2.20 -3.79 -8.37
N GLY A 97 -2.91 -2.91 -7.66
CA GLY A 97 -2.36 -1.65 -7.17
C GLY A 97 -1.23 -1.83 -6.16
N MET A 98 -1.40 -2.72 -5.19
CA MET A 98 -0.44 -3.01 -4.13
C MET A 98 0.88 -3.56 -4.68
N TYR A 99 0.82 -4.64 -5.47
CA TYR A 99 2.04 -5.22 -6.05
C TYR A 99 2.65 -4.32 -7.11
N GLY A 100 1.83 -3.61 -7.90
CA GLY A 100 2.32 -2.58 -8.79
C GLY A 100 3.16 -1.53 -8.06
N THR A 101 2.66 -1.04 -6.92
CA THR A 101 3.34 -0.01 -6.13
C THR A 101 4.63 -0.55 -5.51
N ILE A 102 4.59 -1.75 -4.94
CA ILE A 102 5.78 -2.39 -4.35
C ILE A 102 6.87 -2.55 -5.41
N ILE A 103 6.52 -3.08 -6.59
CA ILE A 103 7.47 -3.24 -7.69
C ILE A 103 8.02 -1.86 -8.10
N PHE A 104 7.16 -0.87 -8.28
CA PHE A 104 7.55 0.49 -8.68
C PHE A 104 8.54 1.13 -7.69
N TRP A 105 8.29 1.03 -6.39
CA TRP A 105 9.18 1.58 -5.36
C TRP A 105 10.50 0.82 -5.26
N VAL A 106 10.45 -0.52 -5.20
CA VAL A 106 11.65 -1.35 -5.06
C VAL A 106 12.59 -1.14 -6.26
N THR A 107 12.04 -1.15 -7.47
CA THR A 107 12.83 -0.89 -8.68
C THR A 107 13.36 0.55 -8.72
N SER A 108 12.60 1.54 -8.25
CA SER A 108 13.09 2.93 -8.11
C SER A 108 14.32 2.99 -7.20
N VAL A 109 14.27 2.33 -6.04
CA VAL A 109 15.40 2.25 -5.11
C VAL A 109 16.60 1.59 -5.79
N PHE A 110 16.44 0.43 -6.43
CA PHE A 110 17.55 -0.22 -7.12
C PHE A 110 18.15 0.66 -8.22
N MET A 111 17.33 1.30 -9.04
CA MET A 111 17.81 2.17 -10.13
C MET A 111 18.54 3.40 -9.60
N ILE A 112 18.04 4.05 -8.54
CA ILE A 112 18.65 5.24 -7.93
C ILE A 112 19.94 4.90 -7.16
N PHE A 113 20.02 3.75 -6.52
CA PHE A 113 21.20 3.40 -5.71
C PHE A 113 22.28 2.68 -6.50
N SER A 114 21.89 1.80 -7.43
CA SER A 114 22.83 0.93 -8.16
C SER A 114 23.14 1.42 -9.57
N TYR A 115 22.23 2.17 -10.22
CA TYR A 115 22.37 2.62 -11.61
C TYR A 115 22.03 4.11 -11.79
N PRO A 116 22.57 5.04 -10.98
CA PRO A 116 22.14 6.43 -11.02
C PRO A 116 22.72 7.23 -12.18
N SER A 117 23.74 6.76 -12.90
CA SER A 117 24.51 7.58 -13.85
C SER A 117 24.38 7.08 -15.30
N SER A 118 24.60 7.98 -16.27
CA SER A 118 24.48 7.72 -17.72
C SER A 118 25.48 6.70 -18.29
N GLY A 119 26.54 6.36 -17.56
CA GLY A 119 27.54 5.35 -17.97
C GLY A 119 27.33 3.95 -17.40
N LEU A 120 26.26 3.72 -16.63
CA LEU A 120 25.95 2.42 -16.03
C LEU A 120 24.80 1.75 -16.79
N ASP A 121 25.09 0.59 -17.39
CA ASP A 121 24.07 -0.20 -18.08
C ASP A 121 23.07 -0.76 -17.06
N THR A 122 21.86 -0.21 -17.09
CA THR A 122 20.77 -0.68 -16.24
C THR A 122 20.15 -1.94 -16.85
N PRO A 123 20.00 -3.04 -16.10
CA PRO A 123 19.33 -4.24 -16.61
C PRO A 123 17.93 -3.94 -17.15
N SER A 124 17.64 -4.41 -18.36
CA SER A 124 16.36 -4.17 -19.03
C SER A 124 15.16 -4.76 -18.27
N SER A 125 15.39 -5.83 -17.50
CA SER A 125 14.38 -6.40 -16.59
C SER A 125 13.98 -5.40 -15.51
N LEU A 126 14.93 -4.67 -14.94
CA LEU A 126 14.69 -3.71 -13.88
C LEU A 126 13.92 -2.48 -14.38
N THR A 127 14.31 -1.94 -15.53
CA THR A 127 13.59 -0.82 -16.17
C THR A 127 12.19 -1.23 -16.60
N THR A 128 12.02 -2.44 -17.13
CA THR A 128 10.71 -2.99 -17.49
C THR A 128 9.82 -3.16 -16.26
N MET A 129 10.36 -3.71 -15.17
CA MET A 129 9.62 -3.88 -13.91
C MET A 129 9.18 -2.53 -13.33
N TRP A 130 10.02 -1.49 -13.41
CA TRP A 130 9.64 -0.14 -12.97
C TRP A 130 8.41 0.39 -13.72
N HIS A 131 8.44 0.33 -15.05
CA HIS A 131 7.31 0.76 -15.87
C HIS A 131 6.07 -0.10 -15.66
N LEU A 132 6.24 -1.42 -15.58
CA LEU A 132 5.14 -2.35 -15.34
C LEU A 132 4.49 -2.10 -13.97
N GLY A 133 5.30 -1.90 -12.92
CA GLY A 133 4.82 -1.59 -11.58
C GLY A 133 4.01 -0.29 -11.54
N ALA A 134 4.50 0.76 -12.21
CA ALA A 134 3.76 2.01 -12.33
C ALA A 134 2.43 1.83 -13.09
N MET A 135 2.44 1.09 -14.20
CA MET A 135 1.22 0.80 -14.98
C MET A 135 0.22 -0.02 -14.18
N MET A 136 0.65 -1.07 -13.47
CA MET A 136 -0.19 -1.86 -12.58
C MET A 136 -0.82 -0.99 -11.49
N THR A 137 -0.04 -0.08 -10.92
CA THR A 137 -0.53 0.89 -9.91
C THR A 137 -1.61 1.79 -10.49
N CYS A 138 -1.38 2.36 -11.68
CA CYS A 138 -2.38 3.17 -12.38
C CYS A 138 -3.65 2.36 -12.68
N VAL A 139 -3.53 1.16 -13.28
CA VAL A 139 -4.69 0.34 -13.63
C VAL A 139 -5.50 -0.03 -12.39
N GLY A 140 -4.84 -0.56 -11.34
CA GLY A 140 -5.51 -0.94 -10.09
C GLY A 140 -6.12 0.25 -9.36
N GLY A 141 -5.37 1.35 -9.25
CA GLY A 141 -5.80 2.56 -8.55
C GLY A 141 -6.92 3.32 -9.28
N TYR A 142 -6.85 3.48 -10.60
CA TYR A 142 -7.91 4.14 -11.37
C TYR A 142 -9.17 3.28 -11.44
N TRP A 143 -9.03 1.96 -11.56
CA TRP A 143 -10.18 1.06 -11.46
C TRP A 143 -10.86 1.21 -10.09
N PHE A 144 -10.08 1.25 -9.01
CA PHE A 144 -10.62 1.52 -7.69
C PHE A 144 -11.30 2.89 -7.60
N TRP A 145 -10.63 3.95 -8.05
CA TRP A 145 -11.07 5.34 -7.94
C TRP A 145 -12.40 5.60 -8.65
N PHE A 146 -12.51 5.18 -9.92
CA PHE A 146 -13.67 5.50 -10.75
C PHE A 146 -14.85 4.57 -10.53
N PHE A 147 -14.62 3.30 -10.14
CA PHE A 147 -15.68 2.29 -10.18
C PHE A 147 -15.92 1.53 -8.88
N LEU A 148 -14.93 1.40 -7.99
CA LEU A 148 -15.01 0.51 -6.83
C LEU A 148 -15.03 1.26 -5.49
N ARG A 149 -14.82 2.58 -5.50
CA ARG A 149 -15.02 3.41 -4.31
C ARG A 149 -16.50 3.40 -3.94
N VAL A 150 -16.79 3.01 -2.70
CA VAL A 150 -18.15 2.86 -2.16
C VAL A 150 -18.97 4.13 -2.39
N ASP A 151 -18.38 5.30 -2.14
CA ASP A 151 -18.99 6.60 -2.37
C ASP A 151 -19.53 6.75 -3.79
N VAL A 152 -18.85 6.19 -4.79
CA VAL A 152 -19.27 6.25 -6.20
C VAL A 152 -20.23 5.12 -6.54
N SER A 153 -19.86 3.88 -6.19
CA SER A 153 -20.58 2.69 -6.66
C SER A 153 -21.92 2.46 -5.97
N ALA A 154 -22.04 2.85 -4.69
CA ALA A 154 -23.23 2.57 -3.88
C ALA A 154 -23.89 3.82 -3.33
N GLU A 155 -23.11 4.85 -2.98
CA GLU A 155 -23.68 6.12 -2.47
C GLU A 155 -23.94 7.14 -3.58
N ALA A 156 -23.61 6.81 -4.84
CA ALA A 156 -23.83 7.64 -6.02
C ALA A 156 -23.26 9.06 -5.94
N TYR A 157 -22.25 9.29 -5.11
CA TYR A 157 -21.50 10.53 -5.10
C TYR A 157 -20.66 10.67 -6.38
N PRO A 158 -20.42 11.91 -6.85
CA PRO A 158 -19.58 12.14 -8.01
C PRO A 158 -18.16 11.59 -7.81
N TRP A 159 -17.58 11.01 -8.86
CA TRP A 159 -16.22 10.45 -8.84
C TRP A 159 -15.14 11.49 -8.48
N TYR A 160 -15.39 12.77 -8.79
CA TYR A 160 -14.47 13.88 -8.48
C TYR A 160 -14.62 14.41 -7.04
N ARG A 161 -15.54 13.88 -6.23
CA ARG A 161 -15.60 14.20 -4.79
C ARG A 161 -14.33 13.67 -4.12
N ILE A 162 -13.59 14.51 -3.42
CA ILE A 162 -12.37 14.13 -2.70
C ILE A 162 -12.60 14.29 -1.20
N ILE A 163 -12.32 13.25 -0.43
CA ILE A 163 -12.33 13.30 1.04
C ILE A 163 -10.93 13.01 1.60
N LYS A 164 -10.70 13.34 2.88
CA LYS A 164 -9.39 13.11 3.53
C LYS A 164 -8.90 11.65 3.43
N ALA A 165 -9.84 10.69 3.43
CA ALA A 165 -9.53 9.28 3.29
C ALA A 165 -8.89 8.91 1.93
N ASP A 166 -9.09 9.73 0.92
CA ASP A 166 -8.63 9.50 -0.46
C ASP A 166 -7.21 9.99 -0.72
N LEU A 167 -6.66 10.84 0.17
CA LEU A 167 -5.36 11.49 -0.01
C LEU A 167 -4.24 10.51 -0.34
N PHE A 168 -4.24 9.33 0.30
CA PHE A 168 -3.25 8.29 0.03
C PHE A 168 -3.36 7.76 -1.41
N VAL A 169 -4.55 7.34 -1.84
CA VAL A 169 -4.75 6.73 -3.17
C VAL A 169 -4.50 7.76 -4.27
N LEU A 170 -4.95 9.00 -4.06
CA LEU A 170 -4.72 10.08 -5.02
C LEU A 170 -3.25 10.45 -5.15
N ALA A 171 -2.52 10.56 -4.04
CA ALA A 171 -1.08 10.82 -4.09
C ALA A 171 -0.31 9.64 -4.73
N LEU A 172 -0.73 8.41 -4.46
CA LEU A 172 -0.16 7.21 -5.07
C LEU A 172 -0.39 7.15 -6.59
N LEU A 173 -1.60 7.46 -7.04
CA LEU A 173 -1.94 7.56 -8.46
C LEU A 173 -1.17 8.70 -9.13
N ALA A 174 -1.08 9.86 -8.50
CA ALA A 174 -0.30 10.99 -8.99
C ALA A 174 1.19 10.61 -9.18
N CYS A 175 1.80 9.93 -8.20
CA CYS A 175 3.19 9.46 -8.30
C CYS A 175 3.39 8.55 -9.52
N SER A 176 2.53 7.54 -9.68
CA SER A 176 2.69 6.54 -10.74
C SER A 176 2.44 7.15 -12.12
N THR A 177 1.38 7.98 -12.24
CA THR A 177 1.02 8.64 -13.50
C THR A 177 2.05 9.67 -13.92
N PHE A 178 2.50 10.53 -13.00
CA PHE A 178 3.53 11.53 -13.33
C PHE A 178 4.90 10.90 -13.54
N GLY A 179 5.24 9.80 -12.86
CA GLY A 179 6.45 9.03 -13.13
C GLY A 179 6.47 8.46 -14.56
N LEU A 180 5.36 7.84 -15.00
CA LEU A 180 5.22 7.35 -16.37
C LEU A 180 5.25 8.49 -17.40
N ALA A 181 4.51 9.57 -17.15
CA ALA A 181 4.47 10.73 -18.04
C ALA A 181 5.85 11.38 -18.16
N TRP A 182 6.58 11.50 -17.06
CA TRP A 182 7.96 11.98 -17.05
C TRP A 182 8.89 11.08 -17.86
N SER A 183 8.88 9.77 -17.62
CA SER A 183 9.68 8.80 -18.37
C SER A 183 9.40 8.87 -19.88
N TYR A 184 8.12 8.96 -20.26
CA TYR A 184 7.70 9.07 -21.66
C TYR A 184 8.18 10.36 -22.31
N THR A 185 7.91 11.49 -21.69
CA THR A 185 8.26 12.82 -22.23
C THR A 185 9.76 13.04 -22.27
N GLN A 186 10.52 12.48 -21.31
CA GLN A 186 11.97 12.44 -21.34
C GLN A 186 12.47 11.63 -22.54
N PHE A 187 11.95 10.41 -22.74
CA PHE A 187 12.33 9.54 -23.86
C PHE A 187 12.02 10.16 -25.23
N SER A 188 10.91 10.90 -25.33
CA SER A 188 10.46 11.56 -26.56
C SER A 188 11.11 12.93 -26.79
N ASN A 189 12.10 13.33 -25.98
CA ASN A 189 12.78 14.64 -26.06
C ASN A 189 11.83 15.85 -25.95
N MET A 190 10.71 15.70 -25.24
CA MET A 190 9.74 16.79 -24.99
C MET A 190 10.17 17.60 -23.76
N ILE A 191 11.25 18.37 -23.88
CA ILE A 191 12.00 18.98 -22.76
C ILE A 191 11.09 19.70 -21.75
N GLY A 192 10.24 20.63 -22.22
CA GLY A 192 9.37 21.42 -21.33
C GLY A 192 8.37 20.58 -20.53
N LEU A 193 7.73 19.60 -21.18
CA LEU A 193 6.81 18.68 -20.50
C LEU A 193 7.54 17.71 -19.59
N SER A 194 8.74 17.28 -19.96
CA SER A 194 9.57 16.41 -19.12
C SER A 194 9.88 17.07 -17.79
N TYR A 195 10.28 18.35 -17.77
CA TYR A 195 10.48 19.08 -16.52
C TYR A 195 9.20 19.28 -15.72
N LEU A 196 8.08 19.59 -16.38
CA LEU A 196 6.78 19.70 -15.70
C LEU A 196 6.41 18.40 -14.99
N PHE A 197 6.47 17.27 -15.70
CA PHE A 197 6.12 15.97 -15.11
C PHE A 197 7.13 15.50 -14.06
N LEU A 198 8.42 15.86 -14.19
CA LEU A 198 9.41 15.62 -13.14
C LEU A 198 9.05 16.38 -11.85
N ILE A 199 8.70 17.66 -11.94
CA ILE A 199 8.29 18.47 -10.77
C ILE A 199 7.03 17.88 -10.13
N LEU A 200 6.04 17.51 -10.94
CA LEU A 200 4.81 16.87 -10.45
C LEU A 200 5.09 15.49 -9.82
N TYR A 201 6.01 14.71 -10.38
CA TYR A 201 6.45 13.44 -9.83
C TYR A 201 7.14 13.63 -8.46
N ILE A 202 8.08 14.56 -8.35
CA ILE A 202 8.75 14.87 -7.07
C ILE A 202 7.73 15.37 -6.04
N THR A 203 6.86 16.30 -6.42
CA THR A 203 5.85 16.88 -5.54
C THR A 203 4.86 15.81 -5.05
N SER A 204 4.38 14.95 -5.95
CA SER A 204 3.46 13.87 -5.57
C SER A 204 4.11 12.87 -4.60
N ASN A 205 5.40 12.55 -4.78
CA ASN A 205 6.14 11.71 -3.83
C ASN A 205 6.25 12.38 -2.45
N LEU A 206 6.56 13.67 -2.39
CA LEU A 206 6.60 14.42 -1.13
C LEU A 206 5.22 14.43 -0.45
N VAL A 207 4.14 14.62 -1.19
CA VAL A 207 2.77 14.56 -0.66
C VAL A 207 2.42 13.15 -0.17
N LEU A 208 2.81 12.10 -0.91
CA LEU A 208 2.53 10.72 -0.55
C LEU A 208 3.24 10.29 0.74
N PHE A 209 4.56 10.50 0.80
CA PHE A 209 5.39 10.05 1.93
C PHE A 209 5.36 11.03 3.10
N GLY A 210 5.25 12.34 2.86
CA GLY A 210 5.04 13.35 3.89
C GLY A 210 3.61 13.34 4.45
N GLY A 211 2.62 12.95 3.64
CA GLY A 211 1.21 12.86 4.00
C GLY A 211 0.82 11.62 4.80
N VAL A 212 1.78 10.78 5.22
CA VAL A 212 1.53 9.52 5.93
C VAL A 212 0.68 9.74 7.19
N TYR A 213 0.99 10.76 7.98
CA TYR A 213 0.28 11.08 9.23
C TYR A 213 -1.20 11.46 9.00
N TRP A 214 -1.52 12.15 7.90
CA TRP A 214 -2.87 12.64 7.61
C TRP A 214 -3.71 11.68 6.75
N SER A 215 -3.15 10.54 6.35
CA SER A 215 -3.79 9.64 5.40
C SER A 215 -3.97 8.23 5.96
N LYS A 216 -4.67 7.37 5.19
CA LYS A 216 -4.78 5.94 5.51
C LYS A 216 -3.46 5.17 5.33
N PHE A 217 -2.39 5.83 4.88
CA PHE A 217 -1.11 5.19 4.63
C PHE A 217 -0.46 4.67 5.93
N ALA A 218 -0.52 5.43 7.03
CA ALA A 218 0.00 4.98 8.33
C ALA A 218 -0.60 3.63 8.78
N HIS A 219 -1.88 3.40 8.48
CA HIS A 219 -2.57 2.15 8.80
C HIS A 219 -1.99 0.92 8.08
N MET A 220 -1.33 1.09 6.93
CA MET A 220 -0.69 -0.02 6.22
C MET A 220 0.46 -0.64 7.01
N PHE A 221 1.13 0.13 7.87
CA PHE A 221 2.29 -0.35 8.62
C PHE A 221 1.93 -1.14 9.88
N TYR A 222 0.86 -0.74 10.59
CA TYR A 222 0.46 -1.42 11.84
C TYR A 222 -0.67 -2.45 11.67
N LYS A 223 -1.44 -2.44 10.57
CA LYS A 223 -2.50 -3.43 10.30
C LYS A 223 -1.96 -4.88 10.22
N PRO A 224 -0.83 -5.17 9.54
CA PRO A 224 -0.23 -6.51 9.55
C PRO A 224 0.03 -7.06 10.96
N GLY A 225 0.53 -6.21 11.86
CA GLY A 225 0.75 -6.57 13.26
C GLY A 225 -0.55 -6.91 13.99
N ALA A 226 -1.61 -6.13 13.76
CA ALA A 226 -2.93 -6.39 14.31
C ALA A 226 -3.52 -7.73 13.82
N ALA A 227 -3.37 -8.03 12.53
CA ALA A 227 -3.83 -9.30 11.94
C ALA A 227 -3.06 -10.51 12.52
N ILE A 228 -1.74 -10.38 12.71
CA ILE A 228 -0.93 -11.43 13.36
C ILE A 228 -1.39 -11.65 14.80
N GLN A 229 -1.59 -10.57 15.56
CA GLN A 229 -2.06 -10.66 16.94
C GLN A 229 -3.44 -11.32 17.04
N LYS A 230 -4.38 -10.95 16.16
CA LYS A 230 -5.71 -11.55 16.10
C LYS A 230 -5.66 -13.05 15.80
N ASN A 231 -4.93 -13.46 14.76
CA ASN A 231 -4.84 -14.87 14.37
C ASN A 231 -4.11 -15.72 15.43
N LEU A 232 -3.14 -15.14 16.14
CA LEU A 232 -2.51 -15.80 17.30
C LEU A 232 -3.50 -15.96 18.47
N ALA A 233 -4.31 -14.94 18.75
CA ALA A 233 -5.35 -15.00 19.78
C ALA A 233 -6.47 -16.00 19.45
N GLU A 234 -6.81 -16.16 18.17
CA GLU A 234 -7.71 -17.23 17.74
C GLU A 234 -7.08 -18.61 17.95
N ALA A 235 -5.80 -18.77 17.61
CA ALA A 235 -5.08 -20.03 17.74
C ALA A 235 -4.84 -20.45 19.20
N ASP A 236 -4.61 -19.50 20.12
CA ASP A 236 -4.43 -19.78 21.55
C ASP A 236 -5.75 -19.88 22.33
N GLY A 237 -6.89 -19.68 21.65
CA GLY A 237 -8.24 -19.82 22.22
C GLY A 237 -8.69 -18.63 23.08
N SER A 238 -7.88 -17.58 23.24
CA SER A 238 -8.28 -16.34 23.93
C SER A 238 -9.32 -15.56 23.11
N ARG A 239 -9.21 -15.60 21.77
CA ARG A 239 -10.16 -15.05 20.78
C ARG A 239 -10.52 -13.58 21.00
N ASP A 240 -9.63 -12.79 21.60
CA ASP A 240 -9.95 -11.43 22.08
C ASP A 240 -11.21 -11.38 22.98
N ASN A 241 -11.48 -12.45 23.73
CA ASN A 241 -12.70 -12.70 24.51
C ASN A 241 -13.99 -12.82 23.69
N LEU A 242 -13.91 -13.08 22.38
CA LEU A 242 -15.06 -13.37 21.55
C LEU A 242 -15.52 -14.82 21.72
N PRO A 243 -16.84 -15.08 21.74
CA PRO A 243 -17.37 -16.44 21.81
C PRO A 243 -16.94 -17.29 20.61
N PRO A 244 -16.93 -18.64 20.72
CA PRO A 244 -16.83 -19.56 19.59
C PRO A 244 -17.82 -19.20 18.47
N PRO A 245 -17.51 -19.49 17.19
CA PRO A 245 -18.51 -19.40 16.14
C PRO A 245 -19.67 -20.32 16.54
N ALA A 246 -20.90 -19.89 16.31
CA ALA A 246 -22.06 -20.73 16.60
C ALA A 246 -22.10 -21.90 15.62
N ASP A 247 -22.46 -23.09 16.12
CA ASP A 247 -22.71 -24.28 15.28
C ASP A 247 -24.00 -24.15 14.45
N ALA A 248 -24.87 -23.20 14.82
CA ALA A 248 -26.08 -22.90 14.08
C ALA A 248 -25.75 -22.16 12.77
N PRO A 249 -26.46 -22.45 11.67
CA PRO A 249 -26.31 -21.70 10.42
C PRO A 249 -26.62 -20.22 10.67
N GLU A 250 -25.91 -19.33 9.98
CA GLU A 250 -26.15 -17.88 10.08
C GLU A 250 -27.62 -17.55 9.74
N GLN A 251 -28.41 -17.19 10.75
CA GLN A 251 -29.80 -16.79 10.58
C GLN A 251 -29.86 -15.27 10.39
N PHE A 252 -29.92 -14.82 9.14
CA PHE A 252 -30.25 -13.44 8.82
C PHE A 252 -31.77 -13.23 8.92
N GLY A 253 -32.21 -12.14 9.56
CA GLY A 253 -33.63 -11.85 9.73
C GLY A 253 -34.38 -11.78 8.39
N LEU A 254 -35.54 -12.43 8.33
CA LEU A 254 -36.38 -12.68 7.13
C LEU A 254 -36.95 -11.42 6.43
N GLY A 255 -36.63 -10.21 6.90
CA GLY A 255 -37.33 -8.97 6.52
C GLY A 255 -36.78 -8.22 5.31
N ILE A 256 -35.64 -8.61 4.76
CA ILE A 256 -35.09 -8.02 3.53
C ILE A 256 -34.43 -9.18 2.79
N LYS A 257 -34.82 -9.47 1.55
CA LYS A 257 -33.89 -10.12 0.61
C LYS A 257 -32.72 -9.14 0.48
N ARG A 258 -31.78 -9.18 1.43
CA ARG A 258 -30.55 -8.41 1.33
C ARG A 258 -29.89 -9.01 0.11
N GLU A 259 -29.84 -8.23 -0.97
CA GLU A 259 -28.86 -8.48 -2.01
C GLU A 259 -27.55 -8.81 -1.30
N GLU A 260 -26.83 -9.83 -1.77
CA GLU A 260 -25.49 -10.10 -1.25
C GLU A 260 -24.75 -8.77 -1.16
N PRO A 261 -24.08 -8.48 -0.02
CA PRO A 261 -23.41 -7.22 0.14
C PRO A 261 -22.50 -7.01 -1.05
N LYS A 262 -22.83 -6.04 -1.91
CA LYS A 262 -22.09 -5.70 -3.15
C LYS A 262 -20.67 -5.17 -2.86
N HIS A 263 -20.20 -5.30 -1.62
CA HIS A 263 -19.07 -4.62 -1.02
C HIS A 263 -17.90 -5.54 -0.60
N TYR A 264 -18.02 -6.86 -0.78
CA TYR A 264 -16.97 -7.84 -0.51
C TYR A 264 -16.65 -8.69 -1.73
#